data_AF-A0A8T7EPY2-F1
#
_entry.id   AF-A0A8T7EPY2-F1
#
_cell.length_a   1.000
_cell.length_b   1.000
_cell.length_c   1.000
_cell.angle_alpha   90.00
_cell.angle_beta   90.00
_cell.angle_gamma   90.00
#
_symmetry.space_group_name_H-M   'P 1'
#
loop_
_entity.id
_entity.type
_entity.pdbx_description
1 polymer ?
#
loop_
_entity_poly.entity_id
_entity_poly.type
_entity_poly.pdbx_seq_one_letter_code
_entity_poly.pdbx_strand_id
1 'polypeptide(L)'
;MGAGTLRLSSRFYWNSAAMWWDMPDELHTFMAGSPLTIVKGDANYRRVVGDARWPYVTPFHEVVAGAGIPVLCLRTLKSDPIVGLQPGQAERLEASNPGGGGVVSAASFRAGFPSSKPRSASRRKPLDEKVGRSGQSR
;
A
#
# COMPACT_ATOMS: atom_id res chain seq x y z
N MET A 1 -10.44 -34.85 13.06
CA MET A 1 -9.89 -33.54 12.65
C MET A 1 -11.06 -32.71 12.17
N GLY A 2 -11.45 -31.68 12.92
CA GLY A 2 -12.62 -30.85 12.60
C GLY A 2 -12.46 -30.14 11.26
N ALA A 3 -13.57 -29.94 10.53
CA ALA A 3 -13.59 -29.31 9.21
C ALA A 3 -13.08 -27.86 9.28
N GLY A 4 -11.76 -27.67 9.23
CA GLY A 4 -11.12 -26.37 9.12
C GLY A 4 -11.29 -25.83 7.70
N THR A 5 -11.90 -24.66 7.57
CA THR A 5 -12.20 -24.01 6.29
C THR A 5 -11.01 -23.22 5.74
N LEU A 6 -9.85 -23.85 5.60
CA LEU A 6 -8.74 -23.24 4.86
C LEU A 6 -8.91 -23.53 3.37
N ARG A 7 -9.02 -22.48 2.56
CA ARG A 7 -9.08 -22.58 1.10
C ARG A 7 -7.83 -21.93 0.51
N LEU A 8 -7.11 -22.68 -0.31
CA LEU A 8 -6.02 -22.15 -1.13
C LEU A 8 -6.60 -21.71 -2.47
N SER A 9 -6.19 -20.53 -2.94
CA SER A 9 -6.56 -20.02 -4.25
C SER A 9 -5.33 -19.39 -4.91
N SER A 10 -5.08 -19.75 -6.16
CA SER A 10 -4.03 -19.18 -6.99
C SER A 10 -4.66 -18.32 -8.09
N ARG A 11 -4.00 -17.21 -8.43
CA ARG A 11 -4.39 -16.30 -9.52
C ARG A 11 -3.15 -15.68 -10.12
N PHE A 12 -3.11 -15.56 -11.46
CA PHE A 12 -1.96 -14.98 -12.17
C PHE A 12 -1.66 -13.54 -11.73
N TYR A 13 -2.68 -12.78 -11.36
CA TYR A 13 -2.57 -11.43 -10.82
C TYR A 13 -1.45 -11.28 -9.77
N TRP A 14 -1.34 -12.22 -8.82
CA TRP A 14 -0.34 -12.18 -7.74
C TRP A 14 1.12 -12.32 -8.22
N ASN A 15 1.31 -12.84 -9.43
CA ASN A 15 2.62 -13.02 -10.08
C ASN A 15 2.82 -12.06 -11.26
N SER A 16 1.88 -11.14 -11.48
CA SER A 16 1.97 -10.13 -12.53
C SER A 16 2.59 -8.82 -12.01
N ALA A 17 2.84 -7.88 -12.93
CA ALA A 17 3.23 -6.51 -12.62
C ALA A 17 2.04 -5.59 -12.30
N ALA A 18 0.81 -6.11 -12.31
CA ALA A 18 -0.39 -5.33 -12.01
C ALA A 18 -0.36 -4.81 -10.57
N MET A 19 -0.80 -3.57 -10.39
CA MET A 19 -0.89 -2.93 -9.09
C MET A 19 -2.28 -3.13 -8.47
N TRP A 20 -2.46 -2.71 -7.22
CA TRP A 20 -3.70 -2.92 -6.47
C TRP A 20 -4.96 -2.36 -7.14
N TRP A 21 -4.83 -1.24 -7.86
CA TRP A 21 -5.91 -0.61 -8.61
C TRP A 21 -6.23 -1.28 -9.95
N ASP A 22 -5.33 -2.14 -10.44
CA ASP A 22 -5.49 -2.94 -11.66
C ASP A 22 -6.07 -4.33 -11.36
N MET A 23 -6.50 -4.56 -10.11
CA MET A 23 -7.07 -5.84 -9.68
C MET A 23 -8.29 -6.20 -10.53
N PRO A 24 -8.37 -7.43 -11.08
CA PRO A 24 -9.54 -7.90 -11.82
C PRO A 24 -10.80 -7.88 -10.95
N ASP A 25 -11.93 -7.50 -11.54
CA ASP A 25 -13.20 -7.29 -10.82
C ASP A 25 -13.66 -8.52 -10.03
N GLU A 26 -13.42 -9.74 -10.54
CA GLU A 26 -13.74 -10.98 -9.85
C GLU A 26 -12.96 -11.15 -8.53
N LEU A 27 -11.65 -10.86 -8.56
CA LEU A 27 -10.80 -10.91 -7.37
C LEU A 27 -11.14 -9.77 -6.40
N HIS A 28 -11.39 -8.58 -6.95
CA HIS A 28 -11.80 -7.42 -6.19
C HIS A 28 -13.09 -7.70 -5.41
N THR A 29 -14.12 -8.22 -6.08
CA THR A 29 -15.41 -8.58 -5.46
C THR A 29 -15.22 -9.59 -4.33
N PHE A 30 -14.40 -10.62 -4.56
CA PHE A 30 -14.07 -11.62 -3.54
C PHE A 30 -13.40 -11.00 -2.31
N MET A 31 -12.44 -10.09 -2.51
CA MET A 31 -11.72 -9.44 -1.41
C MET A 31 -12.57 -8.40 -0.69
N ALA A 32 -13.42 -7.66 -1.42
CA ALA A 32 -14.33 -6.67 -0.85
C ALA A 32 -15.43 -7.32 0.01
N GLY A 33 -15.86 -8.54 -0.33
CA GLY A 33 -16.77 -9.33 0.50
C GLY A 33 -16.14 -9.90 1.78
N SER A 34 -14.82 -9.82 1.94
CA SER A 34 -14.12 -10.31 3.12
C SER A 34 -14.14 -9.29 4.26
N PRO A 35 -14.36 -9.70 5.53
CA PRO A 35 -14.37 -8.76 6.66
C PRO A 35 -13.00 -8.11 6.91
N LEU A 36 -11.92 -8.80 6.53
CA LEU A 36 -10.55 -8.32 6.58
C LEU A 36 -9.70 -9.06 5.55
N THR A 37 -8.94 -8.30 4.77
CA THR A 37 -7.85 -8.79 3.93
C THR A 37 -6.52 -8.49 4.61
N ILE A 38 -5.68 -9.51 4.80
CA ILE A 38 -4.31 -9.33 5.32
C ILE A 38 -3.31 -9.44 4.17
N VAL A 39 -2.59 -8.37 3.91
CA VAL A 39 -1.52 -8.30 2.92
C VAL A 39 -0.17 -8.48 3.63
N LYS A 40 0.55 -9.55 3.29
CA LYS A 40 1.84 -9.88 3.91
C LYS A 40 3.02 -9.45 3.05
N GLY A 41 4.01 -8.84 3.68
CA GLY A 41 5.33 -8.61 3.11
C GLY A 41 5.47 -7.30 2.33
N ASP A 42 6.72 -6.92 2.08
CA ASP A 42 7.07 -5.63 1.47
C ASP A 42 6.65 -5.53 0.01
N ALA A 43 6.86 -6.58 -0.79
CA ALA A 43 6.46 -6.61 -2.20
C ALA A 43 4.95 -6.36 -2.39
N ASN A 44 4.11 -6.96 -1.56
CA ASN A 44 2.67 -6.74 -1.66
C ASN A 44 2.26 -5.37 -1.11
N TYR A 45 2.94 -4.84 -0.09
CA TYR A 45 2.71 -3.46 0.35
C TYR A 45 3.02 -2.47 -0.77
N ARG A 46 4.15 -2.63 -1.47
CA ARG A 46 4.51 -1.80 -2.63
C ARG A 46 3.40 -1.83 -3.68
N ARG A 47 2.84 -3.00 -4.00
CA ARG A 47 1.67 -3.10 -4.91
C ARG A 47 0.44 -2.35 -4.41
N VAL A 48 0.17 -2.38 -3.10
CA VAL A 48 -0.96 -1.67 -2.46
C VAL A 48 -0.79 -0.15 -2.58
N VAL A 49 0.41 0.36 -2.33
CA VAL A 49 0.69 1.81 -2.39
C VAL A 49 1.16 2.30 -3.75
N GLY A 50 1.19 1.42 -4.75
CA GLY A 50 1.56 1.78 -6.10
C GLY A 50 3.03 1.89 -6.43
N ASP A 51 3.88 1.39 -5.53
CA ASP A 51 5.34 1.42 -5.65
C ASP A 51 5.90 2.82 -5.95
N ALA A 52 5.33 3.83 -5.29
CA ALA A 52 5.62 5.23 -5.57
C ALA A 52 6.12 5.99 -4.33
N ARG A 53 6.79 7.11 -4.57
CA ARG A 53 7.21 8.05 -3.52
C ARG A 53 6.05 8.94 -3.13
N TRP A 54 5.55 8.72 -1.92
CA TRP A 54 4.50 9.53 -1.30
C TRP A 54 5.11 10.42 -0.22
N PRO A 55 4.51 11.59 0.07
CA PRO A 55 4.77 12.26 1.34
C PRO A 55 4.50 11.27 2.49
N TYR A 56 5.43 11.13 3.42
CA TYR A 56 5.34 10.12 4.50
C TYR A 56 4.06 10.21 5.33
N VAL A 57 3.54 11.43 5.49
CA VAL A 57 2.31 11.72 6.25
C VAL A 57 1.02 11.47 5.46
N THR A 58 1.11 11.09 4.18
CA THR A 58 -0.08 10.80 3.35
C THR A 58 -0.92 9.74 4.06
N PRO A 59 -2.20 9.96 4.34
CA PRO A 59 -3.00 8.97 5.03
C PRO A 59 -3.13 7.69 4.19
N PHE A 60 -2.89 6.52 4.79
CA PHE A 60 -2.93 5.25 4.07
C PHE A 60 -4.28 5.03 3.35
N HIS A 61 -5.38 5.45 3.97
CA HIS A 61 -6.72 5.35 3.40
C HIS A 61 -6.90 6.19 2.13
N GLU A 62 -6.17 7.29 1.95
CA GLU A 62 -6.22 8.10 0.73
C GLU A 62 -5.50 7.42 -0.44
N VAL A 63 -4.46 6.64 -0.15
CA VAL A 63 -3.70 5.88 -1.15
C VAL A 63 -4.50 4.68 -1.65
N VAL A 64 -5.18 3.98 -0.74
CA VAL A 64 -6.04 2.83 -1.08
C VAL A 64 -7.49 3.23 -1.35
N ALA A 65 -7.80 4.54 -1.32
CA ALA A 65 -9.15 5.06 -1.57
C ALA A 65 -9.62 4.63 -2.95
N GLY A 66 -10.85 4.10 -3.01
CA GLY A 66 -11.45 3.55 -4.24
C GLY A 66 -11.34 2.03 -4.36
N ALA A 67 -10.50 1.37 -3.56
CA ALA A 67 -10.46 -0.09 -3.53
C ALA A 67 -11.66 -0.70 -2.79
N GLY A 68 -12.28 -0.04 -1.81
CA GLY A 68 -13.44 -0.61 -1.09
C GLY A 68 -13.18 -1.95 -0.38
N ILE A 69 -11.91 -2.35 -0.23
CA ILE A 69 -11.49 -3.59 0.43
C ILE A 69 -10.99 -3.24 1.84
N PRO A 70 -11.53 -3.84 2.91
CA PRO A 70 -10.94 -3.75 4.25
C PRO A 70 -9.56 -4.41 4.25
N VAL A 71 -8.48 -3.66 4.48
CA VAL A 71 -7.10 -4.12 4.28
C VAL A 71 -6.20 -3.80 5.46
N LEU A 72 -5.40 -4.80 5.88
CA LEU A 72 -4.31 -4.67 6.83
C LEU A 72 -3.02 -5.14 6.15
N CYS A 73 -2.04 -4.25 6.03
CA CYS A 73 -0.71 -4.58 5.55
C CYS A 73 0.22 -4.86 6.72
N LEU A 74 0.80 -6.05 6.76
CA LEU A 74 1.84 -6.43 7.72
C LEU A 74 3.16 -6.62 6.97
N ARG A 75 4.09 -5.68 7.14
CA ARG A 75 5.38 -5.73 6.47
C ARG A 75 6.55 -5.46 7.41
N THR A 76 7.70 -5.98 7.00
CA THR A 76 9.00 -5.41 7.38
C THR A 76 9.38 -4.44 6.27
N LEU A 77 9.81 -3.23 6.61
CA LEU A 77 10.30 -2.25 5.64
C LEU A 77 11.57 -2.80 4.99
N LYS A 78 11.50 -3.04 3.68
CA LYS A 78 12.64 -3.44 2.84
C LYS A 78 12.77 -2.55 1.61
N SER A 79 12.00 -1.48 1.54
CA SER A 79 11.94 -0.51 0.45
C SER A 79 11.43 0.85 0.94
N ASP A 80 11.69 1.88 0.13
CA ASP A 80 11.38 3.28 0.43
C ASP A 80 9.88 3.63 0.57
N PRO A 81 8.94 3.06 -0.22
CA PRO A 81 7.55 3.47 -0.14
C PRO A 81 7.00 3.32 1.28
N ILE A 82 6.52 4.41 1.87
CA ILE A 82 5.82 4.44 3.14
C ILE A 82 4.87 5.63 3.22
N VAL A 83 3.71 5.38 3.83
CA VAL A 83 2.65 6.37 4.07
C VAL A 83 2.05 6.17 5.46
N GLY A 84 1.33 7.17 5.95
CA GLY A 84 0.61 7.13 7.22
C GLY A 84 1.50 7.35 8.45
N LEU A 85 2.71 7.88 8.28
CA LEU A 85 3.56 8.26 9.40
C LEU A 85 3.06 9.55 10.06
N GLN A 86 3.35 9.72 11.35
CA GLN A 86 3.16 10.99 12.01
C GLN A 86 4.19 12.02 11.53
N PRO A 87 3.89 13.33 11.53
CA PRO A 87 4.87 14.36 11.26
C PRO A 87 6.15 14.20 12.11
N GLY A 88 7.32 14.32 11.49
CA GLY A 88 8.61 14.15 12.16
C GLY A 88 9.02 12.69 12.46
N GLN A 89 8.16 11.70 12.19
CA GLN A 89 8.46 10.30 12.51
C GLN A 89 9.51 9.71 11.58
N ALA A 90 9.49 10.06 10.30
CA ALA A 90 10.46 9.56 9.33
C ALA A 90 11.87 10.05 9.69
N GLU A 91 12.00 11.32 10.01
CA GLU A 91 13.24 11.99 10.40
C GLU A 91 13.81 11.39 11.69
N ARG A 92 12.95 11.10 12.68
CA ARG A 92 13.36 10.39 13.90
C ARG A 92 13.87 8.98 13.62
N LEU A 93 13.18 8.25 12.75
CA LEU A 93 13.56 6.88 12.40
C LEU A 93 14.92 6.86 11.68
N GLU A 94 15.12 7.77 10.73
CA GLU A 94 16.36 7.93 9.98
C GLU A 94 17.54 8.31 10.90
N ALA A 95 17.32 9.24 11.84
CA ALA A 95 18.33 9.61 12.83
C ALA A 95 18.68 8.45 13.79
N SER A 96 17.69 7.64 14.18
CA SER A 96 17.88 6.53 15.12
C SER A 96 18.48 5.27 14.51
N ASN A 97 18.43 5.12 13.18
CA ASN A 97 18.88 3.93 12.48
C ASN A 97 19.49 4.29 11.11
N PRO A 98 20.69 4.89 11.09
CA PRO A 98 21.37 5.27 9.86
C PRO A 98 21.68 3.99 9.07
N GLY A 99 21.05 3.81 7.90
CA GLY A 99 21.24 2.63 7.04
C GLY A 99 20.03 1.69 6.90
N GLY A 100 18.88 2.00 7.51
CA GLY A 100 17.59 1.41 7.10
C GLY A 100 17.37 -0.06 7.48
N GLY A 101 17.77 -0.46 8.69
CA GLY A 101 17.52 -1.82 9.19
C GLY A 101 16.06 -2.05 9.65
N GLY A 102 15.32 -2.89 8.92
CA GLY A 102 14.31 -3.82 9.47
C GLY A 102 13.16 -3.30 10.34
N VAL A 103 12.66 -2.08 10.13
CA VAL A 103 11.48 -1.58 10.87
C VAL A 103 10.25 -2.42 10.50
N VAL A 104 9.55 -2.98 11.50
CA VAL A 104 8.25 -3.62 11.29
C VAL A 104 7.18 -2.54 11.29
N SER A 105 6.35 -2.48 10.24
CA SER A 105 5.25 -1.53 10.12
C SER A 105 3.95 -2.27 9.82
N ALA A 106 2.90 -1.88 10.53
CA ALA A 106 1.53 -2.27 10.25
C ALA A 106 0.76 -1.02 9.78
N ALA A 107 0.13 -1.10 8.63
CA ALA A 107 -0.79 -0.08 8.14
C ALA A 107 -2.16 -0.72 7.94
N SER A 108 -3.21 -0.14 8.50
CA SER A 108 -4.57 -0.65 8.37
C SER A 108 -5.50 0.41 7.80
N PHE A 109 -6.43 -0.05 6.98
CA PHE A 109 -7.58 0.71 6.57
C PHE A 109 -8.79 -0.20 6.61
N ARG A 110 -9.82 0.23 7.33
CA ARG A 110 -11.15 -0.35 7.24
C ARG A 110 -12.02 0.64 6.51
N ALA A 111 -12.46 0.29 5.31
CA ALA A 111 -13.57 1.01 4.71
C ALA A 111 -14.77 0.89 5.64
N GLY A 112 -15.41 2.00 5.98
CA GLY A 112 -16.81 1.96 6.40
C GLY A 112 -17.61 1.24 5.30
N PHE A 113 -18.71 0.58 5.68
CA PHE A 113 -19.64 -0.11 4.78
C PHE A 113 -19.77 0.57 3.40
N PRO A 114 -19.90 -0.22 2.31
CA PRO A 114 -19.56 0.22 0.96
C PRO A 114 -20.23 1.54 0.61
N SER A 115 -19.42 2.57 0.35
CA SER A 115 -19.92 3.81 -0.24
C SER A 115 -20.17 3.56 -1.73
N SER A 116 -21.34 3.97 -2.22
CA SER A 116 -21.84 3.82 -3.59
C SER A 116 -21.08 4.63 -4.66
N LYS A 117 -19.88 5.15 -4.36
CA LYS A 117 -19.12 5.96 -5.34
C LYS A 117 -18.35 5.08 -6.32
N PRO A 118 -18.47 5.32 -7.64
CA PRO A 118 -17.76 4.55 -8.66
C PRO A 118 -16.23 4.70 -8.54
N ARG A 119 -15.52 3.67 -8.99
CA ARG A 119 -14.05 3.45 -8.90
C ARG A 119 -13.19 4.53 -9.57
N SER A 120 -13.77 5.60 -10.12
CA SER A 120 -13.03 6.74 -10.68
C SER A 120 -12.55 7.68 -9.58
N ALA A 121 -11.67 7.19 -8.71
CA ALA A 121 -10.85 8.08 -7.90
C ALA A 121 -9.84 8.74 -8.84
N SER A 122 -9.92 10.07 -8.98
CA SER A 122 -8.87 10.85 -9.64
C SER A 122 -7.52 10.42 -9.08
N ARG A 123 -6.61 9.94 -9.93
CA ARG A 123 -5.23 9.60 -9.53
C ARG A 123 -4.65 10.80 -8.82
N ARG A 124 -4.55 10.77 -7.49
CA ARG A 124 -3.66 11.70 -6.80
C ARG A 124 -2.25 11.30 -7.17
N LYS A 125 -1.48 12.27 -7.65
CA LYS A 125 -0.13 12.00 -8.13
C LYS A 125 0.81 11.81 -6.93
N PRO A 126 1.70 10.81 -6.99
CA PRO A 126 2.88 10.74 -6.14
C PRO A 126 3.70 12.04 -6.25
N LEU A 127 4.71 12.20 -5.38
CA LEU A 127 5.66 13.30 -5.53
C LEU A 127 6.25 13.28 -6.96
N ASP A 128 6.08 14.36 -7.71
CA ASP A 128 6.76 14.53 -8.99
C ASP A 128 8.27 14.57 -8.72
N GLU A 129 9.02 13.74 -9.43
CA GLU A 129 10.47 13.79 -9.44
C GLU A 129 10.90 15.10 -10.11
N LYS A 130 11.03 16.18 -9.33
CA LYS A 130 11.79 17.35 -9.78
C LYS A 130 13.24 16.91 -9.87
N VAL A 131 13.64 16.42 -11.05
CA VAL A 131 15.03 16.32 -11.48
C VAL A 131 15.62 17.72 -11.37
N GLY A 132 16.26 18.00 -10.24
CA GLY A 132 17.17 19.12 -10.08
C GLY A 132 18.39 18.86 -10.93
N ARG A 133 18.32 19.17 -12.23
CA ARG A 133 19.52 19.53 -12.99
C ARG A 133 19.98 20.88 -12.45
N SER A 134 20.77 20.86 -11.38
CA SER A 134 21.66 21.97 -11.08
C SER A 134 22.64 22.06 -12.24
N GLY A 135 22.48 23.09 -13.06
CA GLY A 135 23.46 23.46 -14.07
C GLY A 135 24.78 23.74 -13.39
N GLN A 136 25.79 22.91 -13.68
CA GLN A 136 27.18 23.31 -13.56
C GLN A 136 27.41 24.43 -14.57
N SER A 137 27.57 25.65 -14.07
CA SER A 137 28.28 26.73 -14.75
C SER A 137 29.39 27.17 -13.80
N ARG A 138 30.62 26.81 -14.17
CA ARG A 138 31.86 27.60 -14.07
C ARG A 138 32.99 26.80 -14.70
#